data_AF-A0AAV8XK70-F1
#
_entry.id   AF-A0AAV8XK70-F1
#
_cell.length_a   1.000
_cell.length_b   1.000
_cell.length_c   1.000
_cell.angle_alpha   90.00
_cell.angle_beta   90.00
_cell.angle_gamma   90.00
#
_symmetry.space_group_name_H-M   'P 1'
#
loop_
_entity.id
_entity.type
_entity.pdbx_description
1 polymer ?
#
loop_
_entity_poly.entity_id
_entity_poly.type
_entity_poly.pdbx_seq_one_letter_code
_entity_poly.pdbx_strand_id
1 'polypeptide(L)'
;MMISDLVQVFKNPNADPEIIVKAGERFLLELYSYSDVKSKRSMSLNDYGYVCFTKSAYKSKFNISSLPTTEAAARQHPFRTYHQVQQWYGNEQNAEQWGWNRNKNGLIPVTTLIT
;
A
#
# COMPACT_ATOMS: atom_id res chain seq x y z
N MET A 1 -6.85 11.68 9.98
CA MET A 1 -7.08 10.28 10.42
C MET A 1 -5.79 9.82 11.06
N MET A 2 -5.82 9.42 12.32
CA MET A 2 -4.63 8.93 13.02
C MET A 2 -4.28 7.52 12.51
N ILE A 3 -3.03 7.10 12.66
CA ILE A 3 -2.59 5.74 12.27
C ILE A 3 -3.43 4.67 12.98
N SER A 4 -3.87 4.93 14.21
CA SER A 4 -4.78 4.06 14.96
C SER A 4 -6.09 3.77 14.23
N ASP A 5 -6.65 4.78 13.57
CA ASP A 5 -7.95 4.68 12.89
C ASP A 5 -7.82 3.87 11.60
N LEU A 6 -6.68 3.99 10.91
CA LEU A 6 -6.35 3.21 9.73
C LEU A 6 -6.30 1.72 10.06
N VAL A 7 -5.70 1.34 11.19
CA VAL A 7 -5.58 -0.05 11.61
C VAL A 7 -6.95 -0.68 11.88
N GLN A 8 -7.95 0.09 12.32
CA GLN A 8 -9.29 -0.43 12.56
C GLN A 8 -9.97 -0.90 11.27
N VAL A 9 -9.68 -0.26 10.13
CA VAL A 9 -10.19 -0.70 8.81
C VAL A 9 -9.74 -2.13 8.54
N PHE A 10 -8.46 -2.44 8.78
CA PHE A 10 -7.90 -3.76 8.49
C PHE A 10 -8.41 -4.86 9.42
N LYS A 11 -8.96 -4.50 10.58
CA LYS A 11 -9.56 -5.44 11.53
C LYS A 11 -11.00 -5.81 11.19
N ASN A 12 -11.73 -4.94 10.49
CA ASN A 12 -13.13 -5.19 10.13
C ASN A 12 -13.23 -6.25 8.99
N PRO A 13 -13.83 -7.43 9.22
CA PRO A 13 -13.95 -8.48 8.19
C PRO A 13 -14.86 -8.12 7.02
N ASN A 14 -15.68 -7.08 7.18
CA ASN A 14 -16.60 -6.57 6.16
C ASN A 14 -16.16 -5.19 5.65
N ALA A 15 -14.87 -4.87 5.77
CA ALA A 15 -14.35 -3.62 5.26
C ALA A 15 -14.50 -3.55 3.75
N ASP A 16 -15.00 -2.41 3.27
CA ASP A 16 -15.14 -2.16 1.85
C ASP A 16 -13.75 -2.11 1.18
N PRO A 17 -13.55 -2.77 0.02
CA PRO A 17 -12.26 -2.82 -0.67
C PRO A 17 -11.65 -1.44 -0.96
N GLU A 18 -12.46 -0.46 -1.33
CA GLU A 18 -11.98 0.89 -1.64
C GLU A 18 -11.52 1.62 -0.37
N ILE A 19 -12.19 1.37 0.77
CA ILE A 19 -11.76 1.88 2.07
C ILE A 19 -10.43 1.25 2.51
N ILE A 20 -10.22 -0.05 2.27
CA ILE A 20 -8.96 -0.74 2.57
C ILE A 20 -7.80 -0.12 1.78
N VAL A 21 -7.99 0.10 0.47
CA VAL A 21 -6.97 0.71 -0.39
C VAL A 21 -6.63 2.11 0.07
N LYS A 22 -7.65 2.97 0.29
CA LYS A 22 -7.44 4.34 0.78
C LYS A 22 -6.73 4.37 2.14
N ALA A 23 -7.10 3.46 3.04
CA ALA A 23 -6.44 3.36 4.34
C ALA A 23 -4.97 2.95 4.20
N GLY A 24 -4.68 2.00 3.32
CA GLY A 24 -3.33 1.54 3.04
C GLY A 24 -2.46 2.59 2.34
N GLU A 25 -2.98 3.30 1.33
CA GLU A 25 -2.28 4.42 0.68
C GLU A 25 -1.97 5.53 1.68
N ARG A 26 -2.93 5.87 2.54
CA ARG A 26 -2.73 6.87 3.60
C ARG A 26 -1.66 6.42 4.59
N PHE A 27 -1.63 5.14 4.95
CA PHE A 27 -0.61 4.58 5.82
C PHE A 27 0.79 4.67 5.19
N LEU A 28 0.94 4.29 3.92
CA LEU A 28 2.20 4.40 3.20
C LEU A 28 2.67 5.85 3.09
N LEU A 29 1.76 6.78 2.79
CA LEU A 29 2.08 8.21 2.76
C LEU A 29 2.59 8.71 4.10
N GLU A 30 1.94 8.34 5.21
CA GLU A 30 2.38 8.75 6.55
C GLU A 30 3.74 8.12 6.91
N LEU A 31 3.96 6.85 6.53
CA LEU A 31 5.20 6.12 6.76
C LEU A 31 6.40 6.76 6.03
N TYR A 32 6.24 7.07 4.74
CA TYR A 32 7.32 7.65 3.93
C TYR A 32 7.48 9.16 4.15
N SER A 33 6.38 9.88 4.41
CA SER A 33 6.40 11.33 4.51
C SER A 33 6.70 11.84 5.92
N TYR A 34 6.99 10.97 6.91
CA TYR A 34 7.07 11.26 8.35
C TYR A 34 7.80 12.57 8.74
N SER A 35 8.78 13.05 7.96
CA SER A 35 9.50 14.32 8.19
C SER A 35 8.97 15.56 7.43
N ASP A 36 8.07 15.39 6.45
CA ASP A 36 7.54 16.42 5.52
C ASP A 36 6.00 16.61 5.65
N VAL A 37 5.32 15.87 6.55
CA VAL A 37 3.84 15.66 6.59
C VAL A 37 3.00 16.92 6.80
N LYS A 38 3.48 17.95 7.50
CA LYS A 38 2.61 19.05 7.95
C LYS A 38 1.97 19.85 6.80
N SER A 39 2.46 19.78 5.57
CA SER A 39 1.95 20.57 4.44
C SER A 39 1.22 19.79 3.34
N LYS A 40 1.09 18.45 3.41
CA LYS A 40 0.70 17.65 2.22
C LYS A 40 -0.45 16.65 2.44
N ARG A 41 -1.52 17.08 3.11
CA ARG A 41 -2.72 16.23 3.29
C ARG A 41 -3.40 15.80 1.98
N SER A 42 -3.19 16.53 0.90
CA SER A 42 -3.83 16.30 -0.42
C SER A 42 -2.93 15.63 -1.46
N MET A 43 -1.72 15.22 -1.09
CA MET A 43 -0.76 14.64 -2.04
C MET A 43 -1.07 13.16 -2.27
N SER A 44 -1.15 12.74 -3.53
CA SER A 44 -1.27 11.32 -3.89
C SER A 44 0.07 10.59 -3.70
N LEU A 45 0.03 9.25 -3.66
CA LEU A 45 1.26 8.46 -3.63
C LEU A 45 2.12 8.69 -4.88
N ASN A 46 1.48 8.93 -6.02
CA ASN A 46 2.18 9.21 -7.28
C ASN A 46 2.88 10.58 -7.25
N ASP A 47 2.20 11.61 -6.75
CA ASP A 47 2.81 12.95 -6.57
C ASP A 47 4.02 12.87 -5.64
N TYR A 48 3.88 12.14 -4.53
CA TYR A 48 4.98 11.93 -3.58
C TYR A 48 6.14 11.16 -4.24
N GLY A 49 5.82 10.12 -5.01
CA GLY A 49 6.79 9.35 -5.79
C GLY A 49 7.56 10.20 -6.79
N TYR A 50 6.85 11.07 -7.52
CA TYR A 50 7.47 12.02 -8.44
C TYR A 50 8.40 13.00 -7.71
N VAL A 51 8.00 13.52 -6.55
CA VAL A 51 8.88 14.39 -5.74
C VAL A 51 10.12 13.65 -5.23
N CYS A 52 9.99 12.40 -4.80
CA CYS A 52 11.13 11.58 -4.40
C CYS A 52 12.06 11.26 -5.58
N PHE A 53 11.50 10.95 -6.74
CA PHE A 53 12.25 10.69 -7.96
C PHE A 53 13.03 11.93 -8.42
N THR A 54 12.37 13.07 -8.55
CA THR A 54 13.01 14.34 -8.94
C THR A 54 14.13 14.70 -7.97
N LYS A 55 13.90 14.67 -6.65
CA LYS A 55 14.95 14.89 -5.62
C LYS A 55 16.13 13.93 -5.76
N SER A 56 15.89 12.69 -6.19
CA SER A 56 16.93 11.66 -6.31
C SER A 56 17.70 11.74 -7.62
N ALA A 57 17.05 12.17 -8.71
CA ALA A 57 17.66 12.32 -10.03
C ALA A 57 18.80 13.34 -10.05
N TYR A 58 18.78 14.34 -9.17
CA TYR A 58 19.88 15.31 -9.02
C TYR A 58 21.09 14.78 -8.22
N LYS A 59 21.04 13.55 -7.70
CA LYS A 59 22.14 12.95 -6.94
C LYS A 59 23.01 12.08 -7.85
N SER A 60 24.32 12.25 -7.76
CA SER A 60 25.31 11.45 -8.53
C SER A 60 25.30 9.95 -8.18
N LYS A 61 24.77 9.59 -7.01
CA LYS A 61 24.48 8.22 -6.58
C LYS A 61 23.11 8.22 -5.93
N PHE A 62 22.15 7.50 -6.50
CA PHE A 62 20.85 7.27 -5.87
C PHE A 62 20.54 5.78 -5.82
N ASN A 63 19.85 5.35 -4.77
CA ASN A 63 19.42 3.97 -4.60
C ASN A 63 17.99 3.84 -5.15
N ILE A 64 17.78 3.00 -6.16
CA ILE A 64 16.44 2.75 -6.71
C ILE A 64 15.49 2.20 -5.64
N SER A 65 16.02 1.44 -4.67
CA SER A 65 15.25 0.90 -3.54
C SER A 65 14.74 1.95 -2.57
N SER A 66 15.19 3.22 -2.66
CA SER A 66 14.64 4.31 -1.84
C SER A 66 13.43 5.00 -2.47
N LEU A 67 13.04 4.61 -3.69
CA LEU A 67 11.82 5.13 -4.31
C LEU A 67 10.59 4.48 -3.66
N PRO A 68 9.52 5.25 -3.43
CA PRO A 68 8.26 4.68 -2.96
C PRO A 68 7.70 3.73 -4.02
N THR A 69 6.94 2.75 -3.55
CA THR A 69 6.28 1.77 -4.41
C THR A 69 5.38 2.44 -5.44
N THR A 70 5.33 1.92 -6.66
CA THR A 70 4.42 2.41 -7.72
C THR A 70 2.97 2.30 -7.26
N GLU A 71 2.11 3.23 -7.70
CA GLU A 71 0.69 3.29 -7.28
C GLU A 71 -0.03 1.96 -7.49
N ALA A 72 0.14 1.33 -8.66
CA ALA A 72 -0.49 0.06 -8.97
C ALA A 72 -0.07 -1.06 -8.00
N ALA A 73 1.19 -1.10 -7.57
CA ALA A 73 1.67 -2.07 -6.60
C ALA A 73 1.25 -1.70 -5.16
N ALA A 74 1.19 -0.41 -4.86
CA ALA A 74 0.71 0.12 -3.59
C ALA A 74 -0.78 -0.08 -3.36
N ARG A 75 -1.59 -0.26 -4.41
CA ARG A 75 -3.01 -0.66 -4.29
C ARG A 75 -3.17 -2.15 -3.97
N GLN A 76 -2.28 -3.00 -4.48
CA GLN A 76 -2.34 -4.44 -4.23
C GLN A 76 -1.82 -4.84 -2.85
N HIS A 77 -0.88 -4.07 -2.29
CA HIS A 77 -0.31 -4.34 -0.97
C HIS A 77 -1.36 -4.31 0.16
N PRO A 78 -2.22 -3.28 0.29
CA PRO A 78 -3.30 -3.22 1.27
C PRO A 78 -4.22 -4.43 1.25
N PHE A 79 -4.58 -4.93 0.06
CA PHE A 79 -5.41 -6.13 -0.04
C PHE A 79 -4.73 -7.36 0.54
N ARG A 80 -3.45 -7.60 0.22
CA ARG A 80 -2.71 -8.72 0.79
C ARG A 80 -2.53 -8.59 2.30
N THR A 81 -2.24 -7.39 2.78
CA THR A 81 -2.16 -7.11 4.23
C THR A 81 -3.50 -7.36 4.91
N TYR A 82 -4.60 -6.91 4.32
CA TYR A 82 -5.95 -7.16 4.83
C TYR A 82 -6.23 -8.66 4.93
N HIS A 83 -6.02 -9.40 3.84
CA HIS A 83 -6.19 -10.85 3.84
C HIS A 83 -5.39 -11.53 4.94
N GLN A 84 -4.11 -11.16 5.11
CA GLN A 84 -3.25 -11.71 6.16
C GLN A 84 -3.76 -11.40 7.57
N VAL A 85 -4.22 -10.17 7.82
CA VAL A 85 -4.80 -9.77 9.12
C VAL A 85 -6.08 -10.57 9.38
N GLN A 86 -6.95 -10.72 8.39
CA GLN A 86 -8.19 -11.48 8.53
C GLN A 86 -7.92 -12.96 8.83
N GLN A 87 -6.91 -13.55 8.20
CA GLN A 87 -6.46 -14.91 8.53
C GLN A 87 -5.98 -15.04 9.98
N TRP A 88 -5.27 -14.04 10.53
CA TRP A 88 -4.87 -14.04 11.94
C TRP A 88 -6.04 -13.98 12.91
N TYR A 89 -7.16 -13.36 12.51
CA TYR A 89 -8.39 -13.33 13.28
C TYR A 89 -9.28 -14.56 13.07
N GLY A 90 -8.85 -15.53 12.25
CA GLY A 90 -9.63 -16.73 11.93
C GLY A 90 -10.74 -16.50 10.91
N ASN A 91 -10.75 -15.35 10.22
CA ASN A 91 -11.71 -15.05 9.18
C ASN A 91 -11.23 -15.66 7.85
N GLU A 92 -11.91 -16.70 7.40
CA GLU A 92 -11.65 -17.31 6.11
C GLU A 92 -12.16 -16.42 4.98
N GLN A 93 -11.24 -15.95 4.14
CA GLN A 93 -11.55 -15.11 2.98
C GLN A 93 -10.87 -15.68 1.74
N ASN A 94 -11.54 -15.57 0.60
CA ASN A 94 -10.97 -15.99 -0.67
C ASN A 94 -9.76 -15.12 -1.02
N ALA A 95 -8.56 -15.70 -0.97
CA ALA A 95 -7.30 -15.00 -1.27
C ALA A 95 -7.30 -14.32 -2.64
N GLU A 96 -8.00 -14.89 -3.64
CA GLU A 96 -8.03 -14.36 -5.00
C GLU A 96 -8.76 -13.02 -5.12
N GLN A 97 -9.61 -12.69 -4.13
CA GLN A 97 -10.25 -11.37 -4.03
C GLN A 97 -9.33 -10.32 -3.42
N TRP A 98 -8.20 -10.72 -2.84
CA TRP A 98 -7.37 -9.88 -1.98
C TRP A 98 -5.91 -9.83 -2.42
N GLY A 99 -5.68 -9.68 -3.73
CA GLY A 99 -4.35 -9.42 -4.29
C GLY A 99 -3.43 -10.63 -4.39
N TRP A 100 -4.00 -11.84 -4.34
CA TRP A 100 -3.34 -13.11 -4.61
C TRP A 100 -3.90 -13.78 -5.87
N ASN A 101 -3.10 -14.60 -6.53
CA ASN A 101 -3.53 -15.60 -7.51
C ASN A 101 -3.16 -16.98 -6.98
N ARG A 102 -3.92 -18.01 -7.33
CA ARG A 102 -3.56 -19.40 -7.00
C ARG A 102 -2.81 -20.05 -8.16
N ASN A 103 -1.75 -20.78 -7.84
CA ASN A 103 -1.06 -21.67 -8.77
C ASN A 103 -0.85 -23.06 -8.13
N LYS A 104 -0.26 -23.98 -8.90
CA LYS A 104 0.06 -25.35 -8.44
C LYS A 104 0.97 -25.44 -7.21
N ASN A 105 1.69 -24.35 -6.90
CA ASN A 105 2.64 -24.27 -5.79
C ASN A 105 2.13 -23.41 -4.61
N GLY A 106 0.91 -22.86 -4.68
CA GLY A 106 0.32 -22.03 -3.62
C GLY A 106 -0.16 -20.66 -4.11
N LEU A 107 -0.09 -19.66 -3.22
CA LEU A 107 -0.51 -18.30 -3.50
C LEU A 107 0.68 -17.49 -4.05
N ILE A 108 0.46 -16.77 -5.15
CA ILE A 108 1.41 -15.81 -5.71
C ILE A 108 0.79 -14.41 -5.72
N PRO A 109 1.57 -13.33 -5.52
CA PRO A 109 1.03 -11.98 -5.58
C PRO A 109 0.47 -11.66 -6.96
N VAL A 110 -0.65 -10.94 -7.02
CA VAL A 110 -1.10 -10.28 -8.24
C VAL A 110 -0.07 -9.22 -8.63
N THR A 111 0.49 -9.34 -9.82
CA THR A 111 1.41 -8.36 -10.40
C THR A 111 0.63 -7.38 -11.28
N THR A 112 0.95 -6.10 -11.16
CA THR A 112 0.43 -5.05 -12.02
C THR A 112 1.51 -4.60 -12.98
N LEU A 113 1.13 -4.30 -14.22
CA LEU A 113 2.04 -3.66 -15.16
C LEU A 113 2.32 -2.24 -14.69
N ILE A 114 3.55 -1.80 -14.85
CA ILE A 114 3.89 -0.38 -14.77
C ILE A 114 3.30 0.22 -16.06
N THR A 115 2.20 0.95 -15.94
CA THR A 115 1.56 1.67 -17.05
C THR A 115 1.67 3.15 -16.80
#